data_AF-A0A946SVP7-F1
#
_entry.id   AF-A0A946SVP7-F1
#
_cell.length_a   1.000
_cell.length_b   1.000
_cell.length_c   1.000
_cell.angle_alpha   90.00
_cell.angle_beta   90.00
_cell.angle_gamma   90.00
#
_symmetry.space_group_name_H-M   'P 1'
#
loop_
_entity.id
_entity.type
_entity.pdbx_description
1 polymer ?
#
loop_
_entity_poly.entity_id
_entity_poly.type
_entity_poly.pdbx_seq_one_letter_code
_entity_poly.pdbx_strand_id
1 'polypeptide(L)' 'MKVELRNPNRTLEFKGTMSVVALLNRLELNRESVLVIRDGTLVPGDAMLAHEDHIEIRSVISGGHS' A
#
# COMPACT_ATOMS: atom_id res chain seq x y z
N MET A 1 8.55 -7.57 3.59
CA MET A 1 7.36 -7.11 2.85
C MET A 1 7.85 -5.98 1.98
N LYS A 2 7.74 -6.13 0.66
CA LYS A 2 8.18 -5.10 -0.29
C LYS A 2 6.97 -4.24 -0.64
N VAL A 3 7.07 -2.93 -0.44
CA VAL A 3 5.97 -1.99 -0.67
C VAL A 3 6.37 -1.01 -1.76
N GLU A 4 5.56 -0.94 -2.83
CA GLU A 4 5.76 -0.07 -3.98
C GLU A 4 4.66 1.00 -4.00
N LEU A 5 5.03 2.25 -3.73
CA LEU A 5 4.15 3.40 -3.90
C LEU A 5 4.20 3.84 -5.35
N ARG A 6 3.04 3.96 -5.99
CA ARG A 6 2.91 4.50 -7.34
C ARG A 6 2.37 5.93 -7.26
N ASN A 7 3.10 6.88 -7.88
CA ASN A 7 2.81 8.33 -7.93
C ASN A 7 3.03 9.09 -6.60
N PRO A 8 4.28 9.46 -6.23
CA PRO A 8 5.55 9.20 -6.92
C PRO A 8 6.09 7.78 -6.69
N ASN A 9 6.90 7.27 -7.62
CA ASN A 9 7.44 5.91 -7.53
C ASN A 9 8.49 5.79 -6.42
N ARG A 10 8.17 4.99 -5.38
CA ARG A 10 9.08 4.70 -4.27
C ARG A 10 8.91 3.25 -3.82
N THR A 11 10.02 2.58 -3.53
CA THR A 11 10.02 1.23 -2.94
C THR A 11 10.52 1.30 -1.50
N LEU A 12 9.83 0.60 -0.60
CA LEU A 12 10.14 0.51 0.81
C LEU A 12 10.10 -0.95 1.28
N GLU A 13 10.92 -1.28 2.26
CA GLU A 13 10.96 -2.62 2.85
C GLU A 13 10.55 -2.57 4.32
N PHE A 14 9.62 -3.44 4.69
CA PHE A 14 9.13 -3.59 6.06
C PHE A 14 9.41 -5.00 6.59
N LYS A 15 9.88 -5.05 7.83
CA LYS A 15 10.11 -6.30 8.57
C LYS A 15 8.86 -6.73 9.34
N GLY A 16 8.65 -8.04 9.42
CA GLY A 16 7.51 -8.63 10.14
C GLY A 16 6.19 -8.56 9.39
N THR A 17 5.14 -9.02 10.06
CA THR A 17 3.75 -8.99 9.60
C THR A 17 3.04 -7.76 10.16
N MET A 18 2.13 -7.16 9.38
CA MET A 18 1.28 -6.06 9.86
C MET A 18 -0.03 -5.98 9.09
N SER A 19 -1.05 -5.34 9.66
CA SER A 19 -2.28 -5.06 8.93
C SER A 19 -2.08 -3.95 7.89
N VAL A 20 -2.95 -3.92 6.88
CA VAL A 20 -2.99 -2.82 5.90
C VAL A 20 -3.17 -1.47 6.60
N VAL A 21 -4.05 -1.35 7.61
CA VAL A 21 -4.19 -0.13 8.41
C VAL A 21 -2.87 0.29 9.06
N ALA A 22 -2.13 -0.65 9.67
CA ALA A 22 -0.85 -0.34 10.30
C ALA A 22 0.21 0.12 9.27
N LEU A 23 0.24 -0.49 8.09
CA LEU A 23 1.11 -0.07 7.00
C LEU A 23 0.78 1.35 6.54
N LEU A 24 -0.50 1.65 6.26
CA LEU A 24 -0.93 2.96 5.79
C LEU A 24 -0.66 4.06 6.83
N ASN A 25 -0.87 3.77 8.12
CA ASN A 25 -0.53 4.70 9.20
C ASN A 25 0.97 5.01 9.25
N ARG A 26 1.84 4.02 9.04
CA ARG A 26 3.31 4.22 8.99
C ARG A 26 3.76 5.04 7.78
N LEU A 27 2.98 5.00 6.70
CA LEU A 27 3.22 5.78 5.48
C LEU A 27 2.50 7.13 5.48
N GLU A 28 1.74 7.42 6.54
CA GLU A 28 0.92 8.63 6.67
C GLU A 28 -0.07 8.80 5.50
N LEU A 29 -0.63 7.68 5.02
CA LEU A 29 -1.57 7.63 3.89
C LEU A 29 -3.01 7.43 4.36
N ASN A 30 -3.94 8.20 3.79
CA ASN A 30 -5.37 7.98 3.98
C ASN A 30 -5.82 6.77 3.14
N ARG A 31 -6.45 5.78 3.81
CA ARG A 31 -7.03 4.59 3.18
C ARG A 31 -8.07 4.91 2.11
N GLU A 32 -8.84 5.98 2.26
CA GLU A 32 -9.83 6.40 1.28
C GLU A 32 -9.19 6.97 0.01
N SER A 33 -7.92 7.36 0.08
CA SER A 33 -7.16 7.94 -1.03
C SER A 33 -6.30 6.91 -1.78
N VAL A 34 -6.26 5.65 -1.34
CA VAL A 34 -5.37 4.63 -1.93
C VAL A 34 -6.00 3.25 -2.04
N LEU A 35 -5.63 2.52 -3.09
CA LEU A 35 -5.85 1.10 -3.23
C LEU A 35 -4.60 0.35 -2.79
N VAL A 36 -4.82 -0.73 -2.05
CA VAL A 36 -3.74 -1.64 -1.60
C VAL A 36 -3.92 -2.96 -2.32
N ILE A 37 -2.88 -3.36 -3.04
CA ILE A 37 -2.84 -4.56 -3.86
C ILE A 37 -1.73 -5.45 -3.30
N ARG A 38 -2.05 -6.71 -2.99
CA ARG A 38 -1.09 -7.74 -2.56
C ARG A 38 -0.98 -8.78 -3.66
N ASP A 39 0.22 -8.99 -4.17
CA ASP A 39 0.52 -10.00 -5.21
C ASP A 39 -0.46 -9.92 -6.39
N GLY A 40 -0.74 -8.69 -6.85
CA GLY A 40 -1.67 -8.41 -7.95
C GLY A 40 -3.17 -8.43 -7.60
N THR A 41 -3.53 -8.70 -6.34
CA THR A 41 -4.94 -8.77 -5.89
C THR A 41 -5.30 -7.63 -4.92
N LEU A 42 -6.43 -6.95 -5.14
CA LEU A 42 -6.93 -5.94 -4.22
C LEU A 42 -7.29 -6.57 -2.86
N VAL A 43 -6.84 -5.96 -1.75
CA VAL A 43 -7.10 -6.47 -0.40
C VAL A 43 -7.92 -5.50 0.45
N PRO A 44 -8.74 -6.00 1.39
CA PRO A 44 -9.45 -5.17 2.36
C PRO A 44 -8.47 -4.53 3.38
N GLY A 45 -8.95 -3.58 4.17
CA GLY A 45 -8.08 -2.71 4.99
C GLY A 45 -7.62 -3.29 6.30
N ASP A 46 -8.34 -4.29 6.74
CA ASP A 46 -8.02 -5.14 7.87
C ASP A 46 -7.20 -6.36 7.46
N ALA A 47 -6.88 -6.53 6.17
CA ALA A 47 -6.06 -7.64 5.71
C ALA A 47 -4.68 -7.64 6.38
N MET A 48 -4.22 -8.82 6.76
CA MET A 48 -2.87 -9.05 7.26
C MET A 48 -1.89 -9.24 6.10
N LEU A 49 -0.77 -8.56 6.19
CA LEU A 49 0.33 -8.60 5.23
C LEU A 49 1.51 -9.35 5.84
N ALA A 50 2.01 -10.35 5.12
CA ALA A 50 3.14 -11.16 5.51
C ALA A 50 4.47 -10.55 5.08
N HIS A 51 5.56 -11.03 5.69
CA HIS A 51 6.89 -10.55 5.37
C HIS A 51 7.31 -10.86 3.92
N GLU A 52 6.81 -11.94 3.33
CA GLU A 52 7.11 -12.31 1.95
C GLU A 52 6.24 -11.58 0.91
N ASP A 53 5.19 -10.88 1.34
CA ASP A 53 4.24 -10.23 0.44
C ASP A 53 4.86 -9.08 -0.36
N HIS A 54 4.41 -8.96 -1.61
CA HIS A 54 4.62 -7.80 -2.46
C HIS A 54 3.37 -6.93 -2.50
N ILE A 55 3.52 -5.69 -2.04
CA ILE A 55 2.43 -4.75 -1.85
C ILE A 55 2.60 -3.57 -2.81
N GLU A 56 1.55 -3.26 -3.57
CA GLU A 56 1.47 -2.05 -4.36
C GLU A 56 0.43 -1.11 -3.75
N ILE A 57 0.80 0.16 -3.60
CA ILE A 57 -0.08 1.22 -3.15
C ILE A 57 -0.31 2.17 -4.32
N ARG A 58 -1.57 2.29 -4.74
CA ARG A 58 -1.98 3.14 -5.86
C ARG A 58 -2.91 4.24 -5.37
N SER A 59 -2.57 5.49 -5.65
CA SER A 59 -3.47 6.62 -5.41
C SER A 59 -4.76 6.47 -6.24
N VAL A 60 -5.92 6.69 -5.62
CA VAL A 60 -7.23 6.73 -6.31
C VAL A 60 -7.53 8.07 -6.97
N ILE A 61 -6.70 9.07 -6.72
CA ILE A 61 -6.77 10.36 -7.41
C ILE A 61 -6.20 10.14 -8.82
N SER A 62 -7.10 9.98 -9.80
CA SER A 62 -6.77 10.10 -11.21
C SER A 62 -6.10 11.46 -11.41
N GLY A 63 -4.95 11.50 -12.10
CA GLY A 63 -4.23 12.74 -12.42
C GLY A 63 -5.07 13.74 -13.19
N GLY A 64 -5.91 14.48 -12.48
CA GLY A 64 -6.67 15.62 -12.95
C GLY A 64 -6.02 16.88 -12.41
N HIS A 65 -4.86 17.23 -12.93
CA HIS A 65 -4.44 18.63 -13.08
C HIS A 65 -3.32 18.68 -14.13
N SER A 66 -3.73 19.19 -15.30
CA SER A 66 -3.01 20.06 -16.26
C SER A 66 -1.53 19.84 -16.51
#